data_AF-A0A7Y8LYG8-F1
#
_entry.id   AF-A0A7Y8LYG8-F1
#
_cell.length_a   1.000
_cell.length_b   1.000
_cell.length_c   1.000
_cell.angle_alpha   90.00
_cell.angle_beta   90.00
_cell.angle_gamma   90.00
#
_symmetry.space_group_name_H-M   'P 1'
#
loop_
_entity.id
_entity.type
_entity.pdbx_description
1 polymer ?
#
loop_
_entity_poly.entity_id
_entity_poly.type
_entity_poly.pdbx_seq_one_letter_code
_entity_poly.pdbx_strand_id
1 'polypeptide(L)' 'MRDWIAGCEALPFLRFVPVDNAIFARSVFLPGLFHPDPAHRIITATALMRDIPIVTKDQRIRNYPGVQSVR' A
#
# COMPACT_ATOMS: atom_id res chain seq x y z
N MET A 1 16.78 5.13 -11.42
CA MET A 1 15.94 5.23 -10.20
C MET A 1 15.36 6.63 -10.07
N ARG A 2 16.17 7.68 -9.88
CA ARG A 2 15.67 9.07 -9.80
C ARG A 2 14.87 9.50 -11.03
N ASP A 3 15.40 9.25 -12.23
CA ASP A 3 14.70 9.62 -13.48
C ASP A 3 13.39 8.86 -13.68
N TRP A 4 13.31 7.63 -13.17
CA TRP A 4 12.09 6.84 -13.21
C TRP A 4 11.03 7.42 -12.27
N ILE A 5 11.42 7.80 -11.05
CA ILE A 5 10.52 8.48 -10.10
C ILE A 5 10.06 9.83 -10.69
N ALA A 6 10.97 10.64 -11.20
CA ALA A 6 10.63 11.93 -11.82
C ALA A 6 9.68 11.77 -13.01
N GLY A 7 9.87 10.74 -13.84
CA GLY A 7 8.94 10.40 -14.92
C GLY A 7 7.54 10.04 -14.40
N CYS A 8 7.44 9.31 -13.29
CA CYS A 8 6.17 9.00 -12.64
C CYS A 8 5.52 10.24 -12.01
N GLU A 9 6.29 11.12 -11.36
CA GLU A 9 5.81 12.38 -10.77
C GLU A 9 5.20 13.33 -11.81
N ALA A 10 5.66 13.26 -13.07
CA ALA A 10 5.13 14.07 -14.17
C ALA A 10 3.77 13.56 -14.71
N LEU A 11 3.30 12.36 -14.33
CA LEU A 11 2.04 11.80 -14.83
C LEU A 11 0.83 12.44 -14.11
N PRO A 12 -0.09 13.12 -14.82
CA PRO A 12 -1.18 13.86 -14.18
C PRO A 12 -2.22 12.98 -13.49
N PHE A 13 -2.25 11.69 -13.82
CA PHE A 13 -3.15 10.69 -13.22
C PHE A 13 -2.51 9.91 -12.08
N LEU A 14 -1.24 10.15 -11.75
CA LEU A 14 -0.57 9.53 -10.62
C LEU A 14 -0.53 10.49 -9.44
N ARG A 15 -0.88 10.01 -8.25
CA ARG A 15 -0.76 10.75 -6.99
C ARG A 15 0.12 9.98 -6.02
N PHE A 16 1.20 10.59 -5.57
CA PHE A 16 2.02 10.05 -4.50
C PHE A 16 1.31 10.29 -3.17
N VAL A 17 1.15 9.22 -2.39
CA VAL A 17 0.57 9.28 -1.05
C VAL A 17 1.72 9.22 -0.05
N PRO A 18 1.96 10.26 0.76
CA PRO A 18 2.98 10.21 1.79
C PRO A 18 2.59 9.21 2.87
N VAL A 19 3.57 8.47 3.38
CA VAL A 19 3.39 7.60 4.55
C VAL A 19 3.45 8.48 5.80
N ASP A 20 2.27 8.87 6.29
CA ASP A 20 2.16 9.62 7.54
C ASP A 20 2.29 8.70 8.77
N ASN A 21 2.40 9.31 9.96
CA ASN A 21 2.55 8.58 11.22
C ASN A 21 1.38 7.64 11.50
N ALA A 22 0.16 7.97 11.06
CA ALA A 22 -1.01 7.15 11.28
C ALA A 22 -0.98 5.89 10.40
N ILE A 23 -0.59 6.04 9.13
CA ILE A 23 -0.34 4.91 8.21
C ILE A 23 0.77 4.03 8.78
N PHE A 24 1.87 4.61 9.22
CA PHE A 24 3.00 3.85 9.77
C PHE A 24 2.57 3.07 11.02
N ALA A 25 1.91 3.72 11.98
CA ALA A 25 1.40 3.05 13.19
C ALA A 25 0.41 1.93 12.83
N ARG A 26 -0.53 2.19 11.92
CA ARG A 26 -1.48 1.17 11.45
C ARG A 26 -0.78 -0.02 10.81
N SER A 27 0.31 0.20 10.07
CA SER A 27 1.10 -0.88 9.46
C SER A 27 1.72 -1.82 10.49
N VAL A 28 2.08 -1.32 11.68
CA VAL A 28 2.63 -2.14 12.77
C VAL A 28 1.53 -2.98 13.41
N PHE A 29 0.34 -2.40 13.61
CA PHE A 29 -0.78 -3.03 14.31
C PHE A 29 -1.84 -3.66 13.40
N LEU A 30 -1.48 -4.05 12.16
CA LEU A 30 -2.39 -4.80 11.30
C LEU A 30 -2.81 -6.12 11.99
N PRO A 31 -4.12 -6.40 12.15
CA PRO A 31 -4.59 -7.57 12.87
C PRO A 31 -4.21 -8.87 12.16
N GLY A 32 -3.96 -9.92 12.95
CA GLY A 32 -3.66 -11.26 12.47
C GLY A 32 -2.23 -11.45 11.95
N LEU A 33 -1.93 -12.69 11.57
CA LEU A 33 -0.68 -13.04 10.89
C LEU A 33 -0.75 -12.52 9.45
N PHE A 34 0.08 -11.52 9.16
CA PHE A 34 0.23 -10.93 7.82
C PHE A 34 1.71 -10.97 7.39
N HIS A 35 2.02 -10.49 6.19
CA HIS A 35 3.37 -10.46 5.62
C HIS A 35 4.38 -9.83 6.60
N PRO A 36 5.57 -10.44 6.80
CA PRO A 36 6.63 -9.86 7.64
C PRO A 36 7.35 -8.68 6.98
N ASP A 37 6.99 -8.33 5.74
CA ASP A 37 7.69 -7.30 4.98
C ASP A 37 7.11 -5.92 5.32
N PRO A 38 7.94 -4.96 5.78
CA PRO A 38 7.45 -3.64 6.15
C PRO A 38 6.76 -2.89 5.00
N ALA A 39 7.23 -3.01 3.76
CA ALA A 39 6.64 -2.30 2.64
C ALA A 39 5.23 -2.84 2.31
N HIS A 40 5.05 -4.16 2.29
CA HIS A 40 3.72 -4.78 2.13
C HIS A 40 2.75 -4.34 3.23
N ARG A 41 3.24 -4.21 4.48
CA ARG A 41 2.42 -3.72 5.60
C ARG A 41 2.01 -2.27 5.44
N ILE A 42 2.94 -1.40 5.03
CA ILE A 42 2.68 0.02 4.79
C ILE A 42 1.68 0.20 3.64
N ILE A 43 1.87 -0.51 2.53
CA ILE A 43 0.95 -0.48 1.38
C ILE A 43 -0.46 -0.94 1.81
N THR A 44 -0.54 -2.05 2.54
CA THR A 44 -1.83 -2.61 3.01
C THR A 44 -2.53 -1.66 3.98
N ALA A 45 -1.81 -1.09 4.95
CA ALA A 45 -2.36 -0.10 5.88
C ALA A 45 -2.83 1.16 5.15
N THR A 46 -2.06 1.65 4.18
CA THR A 46 -2.43 2.80 3.36
C THR A 46 -3.75 2.54 2.63
N ALA A 47 -3.86 1.38 1.98
CA ALA A 47 -5.05 1.00 1.23
C ALA A 47 -6.29 0.91 2.12
N LEU A 48 -6.19 0.24 3.27
CA LEU A 48 -7.28 0.09 4.22
C LEU A 48 -7.72 1.43 4.83
N MET A 49 -6.78 2.33 5.12
CA MET A 49 -7.10 3.65 5.69
C MET A 49 -7.68 4.62 4.67
N ARG A 50 -7.37 4.45 3.38
CA ARG A 50 -7.84 5.32 2.31
C ARG A 50 -9.01 4.73 1.52
N ASP A 51 -9.43 3.51 1.85
CA ASP A 51 -10.45 2.74 1.13
C ASP A 51 -10.18 2.67 -0.38
N ILE A 52 -8.93 2.33 -0.74
CA ILE A 52 -8.50 2.20 -2.14
C ILE A 52 -8.06 0.76 -2.46
N PRO A 53 -8.31 0.27 -3.69
CA PRO A 53 -7.89 -1.06 -4.09
C PRO A 53 -6.37 -1.14 -4.31
N ILE A 54 -5.78 -2.29 -4.00
CA ILE A 54 -4.37 -2.59 -4.29
C ILE A 54 -4.27 -3.38 -5.59
N VAL A 55 -3.48 -2.88 -6.54
CA VAL A 55 -3.06 -3.66 -7.72
C VAL A 55 -1.85 -4.50 -7.33
N THR A 56 -1.99 -5.82 -7.24
CA THR A 56 -0.87 -6.70 -6.86
C THR A 56 -1.07 -8.14 -7.31
N LYS A 57 0.05 -8.81 -7.65
CA LYS A 57 0.07 -10.26 -7.88
C LYS A 57 0.14 -11.05 -6.56
N ASP A 58 0.53 -10.42 -5.46
CA ASP A 58 0.70 -11.07 -4.15
C ASP A 58 -0.64 -11.57 -3.59
N GLN A 59 -0.77 -12.89 -3.46
CA GLN A 59 -2.01 -13.52 -3.00
C GLN A 59 -2.26 -13.29 -1.50
N ARG A 60 -1.22 -13.08 -0.68
CA ARG A 60 -1.38 -12.81 0.76
C ARG A 60 -2.01 -11.45 1.00
N ILE A 61 -1.64 -10.43 0.21
CA ILE A 61 -2.29 -9.12 0.24
C ILE A 61 -3.75 -9.23 -0.22
N ARG A 62 -3.98 -9.91 -1.36
CA ARG A 62 -5.35 -10.07 -1.91
C ARG A 62 -6.30 -10.84 -1.00
N ASN A 63 -5.78 -11.75 -0.19
CA ASN A 63 -6.55 -12.52 0.77
C ASN A 63 -6.64 -11.86 2.16
N TYR A 64 -6.01 -10.70 2.36
CA TYR A 64 -6.04 -10.03 3.66
C TYR A 64 -7.43 -9.40 3.91
N PRO A 65 -8.06 -9.63 5.08
CA PRO A 65 -9.40 -9.13 5.34
C PRO A 65 -9.53 -7.62 5.18
N GLY A 66 -10.58 -7.19 4.48
CA GLY A 66 -10.88 -5.77 4.22
C GLY A 66 -10.12 -5.16 3.05
N VAL A 67 -9.15 -5.86 2.44
CA VAL A 67 -8.45 -5.35 1.26
C VAL A 67 -9.30 -5.56 0.01
N GLN A 68 -9.56 -4.47 -0.71
CA GLN A 68 -9.99 -4.53 -2.10
C GLN A 68 -8.76 -4.68 -2.99
N SER A 69 -8.83 -5.52 -4.02
CA SER A 69 -7.69 -5.73 -4.92
C SER A 69 -8.08 -5.95 -6.37
N VAL A 70 -7.16 -5.57 -7.25
CA VAL A 70 -7.24 -5.79 -8.70
C VAL A 70 -6.00 -6.58 -9.13
N ARG A 71 -6.17 -7.47 -10.10
CA ARG A 71 -5.10 -8.33 -10.62
C ARG A 71 -4.36 -7.68 -11.78
#